data_AF-A0A0F9M4V8-F1
#
_entry.id   AF-A0A0F9M4V8-F1
#
_cell.length_a   1.000
_cell.length_b   1.000
_cell.length_c   1.000
_cell.angle_alpha   90.00
_cell.angle_beta   90.00
_cell.angle_gamma   90.00
#
_symmetry.space_group_name_H-M   'P 1'
#
loop_
_entity.id
_entity.type
_entity.pdbx_description
1 polymer ?
#
loop_
_entity_poly.entity_id
_entity_poly.type
_entity_poly.pdbx_seq_one_letter_code
_entity_poly.pdbx_strand_id
1 'polypeptide(L)' 'MVRLFGEIDLSMVRCRACIKCKSYLVIHPNNPINQVALKTFERNHSGHTIMTVDLNEVKGIYTPLSNNGKVNHSEESS' A
#
# COMPACT_ATOMS: atom_id res chain seq x y z
N MET A 1 24.41 -9.48 -3.35
CA MET A 1 24.32 -8.17 -4.04
C MET A 1 23.01 -7.53 -3.62
N VAL A 2 23.00 -6.85 -2.48
CA VAL A 2 21.78 -6.30 -1.86
C VAL A 2 21.72 -4.82 -2.24
N ARG A 3 20.79 -4.46 -3.13
CA ARG A 3 20.58 -3.07 -3.53
C ARG A 3 19.93 -2.34 -2.35
N LEU A 4 20.70 -1.45 -1.71
CA LEU A 4 20.21 -0.45 -0.76
C LEU A 4 19.31 0.54 -1.49
N PHE A 5 18.00 0.32 -1.43
CA PHE A 5 17.03 1.43 -1.44
C PHE A 5 16.73 1.70 0.02
N GLY A 6 16.97 2.95 0.46
CA GLY A 6 17.03 3.36 1.87
C GLY A 6 16.07 2.61 2.79
N GLU A 7 16.61 2.18 3.93
CA GLU A 7 15.88 1.54 5.03
C GLU A 7 14.74 2.45 5.50
N ILE A 8 13.60 2.38 4.83
CA ILE A 8 12.33 2.69 5.45
C ILE A 8 12.20 1.60 6.49
N ASP A 9 12.34 1.95 7.77
CA ASP A 9 12.09 1.03 8.87
C ASP A 9 10.66 0.47 8.70
N LEU A 10 10.56 -0.71 8.11
CA LEU A 10 9.30 -1.39 7.81
C LEU A 10 8.56 -1.79 9.10
N SER A 11 9.24 -1.72 10.25
CA SER A 11 8.71 -2.12 11.56
C SER A 11 7.69 -1.13 12.12
N MET A 12 7.59 0.08 11.56
CA MET A 12 6.58 1.09 11.95
C MET A 12 5.63 1.51 10.82
N VAL A 13 5.62 0.79 9.69
CA VAL A 13 4.78 1.14 8.54
C VAL A 13 3.49 0.31 8.54
N ARG A 14 2.42 0.92 9.05
CA ARG A 14 1.08 0.36 8.98
C ARG A 14 0.46 0.56 7.61
N CYS A 15 -0.36 -0.39 7.19
CA CYS A 15 -1.10 -0.28 5.93
C CYS A 15 -2.57 -0.70 6.12
N ARG A 16 -3.43 -0.15 5.26
CA ARG A 16 -4.84 -0.54 5.16
C ARG A 16 -5.02 -1.44 3.97
N ALA A 17 -5.38 -2.69 4.23
CA ALA A 17 -5.60 -3.68 3.19
C ALA A 17 -7.09 -3.98 3.04
N CYS A 18 -7.56 -4.01 1.80
CA CYS A 18 -8.91 -4.45 1.46
C CYS A 18 -8.87 -5.94 1.12
N ILE A 19 -9.58 -6.76 1.90
CA ILE A 19 -9.59 -8.22 1.73
C ILE A 19 -10.20 -8.61 0.38
N LYS A 20 -11.26 -7.93 -0.04
CA LYS A 20 -11.98 -8.23 -1.29
C LYS A 20 -11.19 -7.85 -2.54
N CYS A 21 -10.52 -6.69 -2.51
CA CYS A 21 -9.78 -6.17 -3.67
C CYS A 21 -8.34 -6.64 -3.72
N LYS A 22 -7.85 -7.27 -2.65
CA LYS A 22 -6.43 -7.62 -2.47
C LYS A 22 -5.48 -6.45 -2.75
N SER A 23 -5.90 -5.24 -2.37
CA SER A 23 -5.14 -4.01 -2.50
C SER A 23 -4.83 -3.43 -1.13
N TYR A 24 -3.69 -2.74 -0.99
CA TYR A 24 -3.33 -2.07 0.26
C TYR A 24 -2.83 -0.65 0.04
N LEU A 25 -3.11 0.23 1.00
CA LEU A 25 -2.59 1.60 1.05
C LEU A 25 -1.66 1.73 2.26
N VAL A 26 -0.43 2.20 2.03
CA VAL A 26 0.53 2.47 3.11
C VAL A 26 0.13 3.73 3.86
N ILE A 27 0.09 3.67 5.19
CA ILE A 27 -0.21 4.79 6.07
C ILE A 27 1.02 5.14 6.89
N HIS A 28 1.54 6.33 6.64
CA HIS A 28 2.52 6.97 7.49
C HIS A 28 1.82 7.89 8.51
N PRO A 29 1.98 7.66 9.83
CA PRO A 29 1.30 8.43 10.87
C PRO A 29 1.67 9.92 10.87
N ASN A 30 2.85 10.27 10.38
CA ASN A 30 3.37 11.65 10.37
C ASN A 30 3.13 12.40 9.05
N ASN A 31 2.40 11.82 8.08
CA ASN A 31 2.19 12.46 6.78
C ASN A 31 0.70 12.80 6.54
N PRO A 32 0.32 14.10 6.52
CA PRO A 32 -1.08 14.52 6.32
C PRO A 32 -1.61 14.19 4.91
N ILE A 33 -0.74 14.04 3.89
CA ILE A 33 -1.13 13.70 2.52
C ILE A 33 -1.78 12.30 2.48
N ASN A 34 -1.35 11.39 3.36
CA ASN A 34 -1.93 10.05 3.46
C ASN A 34 -3.37 10.05 3.97
N GLN A 35 -3.82 11.08 4.69
CA GLN A 35 -5.20 11.12 5.16
C GLN A 35 -6.20 11.31 4.01
N VAL A 36 -5.82 12.07 2.99
CA VAL A 36 -6.65 12.24 1.79
C VAL A 36 -6.71 10.95 1.00
N ALA A 37 -5.56 10.29 0.78
CA ALA A 37 -5.50 8.99 0.12
C ALA A 37 -6.29 7.91 0.88
N LEU A 38 -6.24 7.93 2.22
CA LEU A 38 -7.00 7.02 3.07
C LEU A 38 -8.50 7.22 2.92
N LYS A 39 -8.99 8.47 3.00
CA LYS A 39 -10.42 8.76 2.79
C LYS A 39 -10.90 8.33 1.41
N THR A 40 -10.08 8.53 0.38
CA THR A 40 -10.40 8.07 -0.98
C THR A 40 -10.40 6.55 -1.07
N PHE A 41 -9.45 5.87 -0.44
CA PHE A 41 -9.40 4.43 -0.36
C PHE A 41 -10.63 3.85 0.34
N GLU A 42 -11.02 4.40 1.50
CA GLU A 42 -12.22 3.98 2.23
C GLU A 42 -13.51 4.23 1.44
N ARG A 43 -13.60 5.35 0.71
CA ARG A 43 -14.73 5.62 -0.19
C ARG A 43 -14.81 4.64 -1.36
N ASN A 44 -13.69 4.37 -2.03
CA ASN A 44 -13.63 3.43 -3.16
C ASN A 44 -13.89 1.98 -2.73
N HIS A 45 -13.63 1.66 -1.46
CA HIS A 45 -13.85 0.36 -0.85
C HIS A 45 -15.03 0.38 0.13
N SER A 46 -15.98 1.30 -0.06
CA SER A 46 -17.18 1.38 0.76
C SER A 46 -17.96 0.07 0.69
N GLY A 47 -18.21 -0.55 1.85
CA GLY A 47 -18.84 -1.86 1.95
C GLY A 47 -17.91 -3.07 1.77
N HIS A 48 -16.59 -2.85 1.66
CA HIS A 48 -15.61 -3.93 1.69
C HIS A 48 -14.99 -4.06 3.09
N THR A 49 -14.54 -5.27 3.44
CA THR A 49 -13.79 -5.50 4.67
C THR A 49 -12.37 -4.97 4.51
N ILE A 50 -12.06 -3.91 5.25
CA ILE A 50 -10.74 -3.28 5.29
C ILE A 50 -10.12 -3.54 6.66
N MET A 51 -8.88 -4.01 6.69
CA MET A 51 -8.12 -4.27 7.91
C MET A 51 -6.86 -3.40 7.97
N THR A 52 -6.41 -3.09 9.19
CA THR A 52 -5.09 -2.48 9.39
C THR A 52 -4.14 -3.59 9.75
N VAL A 53 -3.07 -3.72 8.99
CA VAL A 53 -2.08 -4.77 9.13
C VAL A 53 -0.70 -4.17 8.87
N ASP A 54 0.33 -4.88 9.30
CA ASP A 54 1.68 -4.47 9.01
C ASP A 54 2.00 -4.73 7.54
N LEU A 55 2.83 -3.86 6.95
CA LEU A 55 3.21 -4.00 5.54
C LEU A 55 3.82 -5.37 5.25
N ASN A 56 4.49 -5.98 6.23
CA ASN A 56 5.10 -7.29 6.10
C ASN A 56 4.07 -8.43 5.95
N GLU A 57 2.85 -8.28 6.49
CA GLU A 57 1.81 -9.31 6.42
C GLU A 57 1.13 -9.35 5.05
N VAL A 58 1.11 -8.23 4.34
CA VAL A 58 0.43 -8.10 3.04
C VAL A 58 1.37 -8.15 1.86
N LYS A 59 2.69 -8.02 2.11
CA LYS A 59 3.72 -8.06 1.08
C LYS A 59 3.72 -9.41 0.38
N GLY A 60 3.50 -9.41 -0.93
CA GLY A 60 3.44 -10.61 -1.76
C GLY A 60 2.05 -11.25 -1.88
N ILE A 61 1.06 -10.77 -1.12
CA ILE A 61 -0.33 -11.26 -1.18
C ILE A 61 -1.28 -10.17 -1.73
N TYR A 62 -0.99 -8.91 -1.42
CA TYR A 62 -1.79 -7.74 -1.82
C TYR A 62 -0.95 -6.79 -2.69
N THR A 63 -1.63 -6.02 -3.53
CA THR A 63 -1.00 -5.06 -4.45
C THR A 63 -1.03 -3.64 -3.85
N PRO A 64 0.10 -2.89 -3.87
CA PRO A 64 0.12 -1.52 -3.38
C PRO A 64 -0.75 -0.61 -4.26
N LEU A 65 -1.63 0.15 -3.62
CA LEU A 65 -2.42 1.18 -4.27
C LEU A 65 -1.51 2.39 -4.51
N SER A 66 -0.90 2.46 -5.70
CA SER A 66 -0.03 3.57 -6.08
C SER A 66 -0.87 4.84 -6.28
N ASN A 67 -0.81 5.77 -5.32
CA ASN A 67 -1.52 7.04 -5.42
C ASN A 67 -0.70 8.15 -6.12
N ASN A 68 0.20 7.77 -7.03
CA ASN A 68 0.84 8.70 -7.94
C ASN A 68 0.81 8.12 -9.35
N GLY A 69 0.26 8.87 -10.29
CA GLY A 69 -0.03 8.39 -11.65
C GLY A 69 1.16 7.67 -12.29
N LYS A 70 0.89 6.51 -12.88
CA LYS A 70 1.83 5.64 -13.60
C LYS A 70 2.99 5.12 -12.75
N VAL A 71 2.79 3.97 -12.13
CA VAL A 71 3.88 2.98 -12.04
C VAL A 71 3.76 2.13 -13.30
N ASN A 72 4.54 2.48 -14.32
CA ASN A 72 4.81 1.56 -15.41
C ASN A 72 5.53 0.36 -14.78
N HIS A 73 4.88 -0.79 -14.70
CA HIS A 73 5.58 -2.06 -14.68
C HIS A 73 5.58 -2.58 -16.12
N SER A 74 6.43 -1.97 -16.95
CA SER A 74 6.94 -2.60 -18.16
C SER A 74 8.21 -3.33 -17.76
N GLU A 75 8.20 -4.65 -17.94
CA GLU A 75 9.34 -5.59 -18.09
C GLU A 75 8.66 -6.99 -18.16
N GLU A 76 8.02 -7.37 -19.28
CA GLU A 76 8.59 -7.95 -20.51
C GLU A 76 9.44 -9.21 -20.26
N SER A 77 8.94 -10.39 -20.64
CA SER A 77 9.71 -11.42 -21.38
C SER A 77 8.79 -12.52 -21.93
N SER A 78 8.67 -12.59 -23.25
CA SER A 78 8.52 -13.82 -24.05
C SER A 78 9.63 -13.84 -25.07
#